data_AF-N4WHG8-F1
#
_entry.id   AF-N4WHG8-F1
#
_cell.length_a   1.000
_cell.length_b   1.000
_cell.length_c   1.000
_cell.angle_alpha   90.00
_cell.angle_beta   90.00
_cell.angle_gamma   90.00
#
_symmetry.space_group_name_H-M   'P 1'
#
loop_
_entity.id
_entity.type
_entity.pdbx_description
1 polymer ?
#
loop_
_entity_poly.entity_id
_entity_poly.type
_entity_poly.pdbx_seq_one_letter_code
_entity_poly.pdbx_strand_id
1 'polypeptide(L)' 'DGSEQRCEGKKRVTYGYAIYRAQEKIATGRGSLHSLSHVFDAEAIGACRALQHAAQIARPTDAVYMCIDSTSV' A
#
# COMPACT_ATOMS: atom_id res chain seq x y z
N ASP A 1 -3.87 -1.41 -1.58
CA ASP A 1 -4.38 -2.76 -1.84
C ASP A 1 -3.63 -3.78 -1.00
N GLY A 2 -4.35 -4.47 -0.14
CA GLY A 2 -3.83 -5.56 0.69
C GLY A 2 -4.46 -6.87 0.26
N SER A 3 -3.68 -7.95 0.28
CA SER A 3 -4.16 -9.26 -0.14
C SER A 3 -3.68 -10.36 0.80
N GLU A 4 -4.57 -11.31 1.08
CA GLU A 4 -4.25 -12.53 1.82
C GLU A 4 -4.45 -13.74 0.92
N GLN A 5 -3.43 -14.60 0.84
CA GLN A 5 -3.42 -15.79 0.00
C GLN A 5 -2.92 -16.98 0.81
N ARG A 6 -3.46 -18.17 0.52
CA ARG A 6 -2.88 -19.43 0.99
C ARG A 6 -2.13 -20.09 -0.17
N CYS A 7 -0.81 -20.13 -0.08
CA CYS A 7 0.04 -20.85 -1.03
C CYS A 7 0.71 -22.01 -0.30
N GLU A 8 0.54 -23.23 -0.82
CA GLU A 8 1.19 -24.44 -0.26
C GLU A 8 0.94 -24.64 1.25
N GLY A 9 -0.28 -24.32 1.70
CA GLY A 9 -0.66 -24.40 3.13
C GLY A 9 -0.12 -23.27 4.01
N LYS A 10 0.67 -22.34 3.47
CA LYS A 10 1.18 -21.17 4.18
C LYS A 10 0.37 -19.92 3.84
N LYS A 11 -0.08 -19.20 4.87
CA LYS A 11 -0.70 -17.90 4.73
C LYS A 11 0.36 -16.86 4.36
N ARG A 12 0.09 -16.11 3.31
CA ARG A 12 0.90 -14.98 2.84
C ARG A 12 0.00 -13.75 2.81
N VAL A 13 0.44 -12.70 3.50
CA VAL A 13 -0.22 -11.40 3.52
C VAL A 13 0.69 -10.40 2.84
N THR A 14 0.18 -9.68 1.85
CA THR A 14 0.96 -8.74 1.03
C THR A 14 0.22 -7.43 0.87
N TYR A 15 0.98 -6.38 0.60
CA TYR A 15 0.45 -5.07 0.26
C TYR A 15 1.07 -4.56 -1.03
N GLY A 16 0.33 -3.69 -1.72
CA GLY A 16 0.77 -2.97 -2.90
C GLY A 16 0.19 -1.56 -2.94
N TYR A 17 0.95 -0.65 -3.53
CA TYR A 17 0.52 0.71 -3.82
C TYR A 17 1.12 1.21 -5.13
N ALA A 18 0.44 2.19 -5.72
CA ALA A 18 0.90 2.96 -6.87
C ALA A 18 0.66 4.44 -6.59
N ILE A 19 1.60 5.28 -7.04
CA ILE A 19 1.53 6.74 -6.92
C ILE A 19 1.39 7.31 -8.31
N TYR A 20 0.40 8.18 -8.48
CA TYR A 20 0.10 8.85 -9.73
C TYR A 20 0.30 10.36 -9.60
N ARG A 21 0.79 10.99 -10.66
CA ARG A 21 0.84 12.45 -10.81
C ARG A 21 0.44 12.77 -12.24
N ALA A 22 -0.50 13.70 -12.41
CA ALA A 22 -1.04 14.06 -13.73
C ALA A 22 -1.49 12.83 -14.56
N GLN A 23 -2.20 11.89 -13.93
CA GLN A 23 -2.67 10.62 -14.51
C GLN A 23 -1.57 9.62 -14.91
N GLU A 24 -0.30 9.95 -14.74
CA GLU A 24 0.81 9.03 -14.99
C GLU A 24 1.26 8.34 -13.70
N LYS A 25 1.53 7.04 -13.79
CA LYS A 25 2.07 6.26 -12.67
C LYS A 25 3.56 6.55 -12.53
N ILE A 26 3.93 7.28 -11.47
CA ILE A 26 5.31 7.73 -11.25
C ILE A 26 6.09 6.81 -10.31
N ALA A 27 5.41 6.05 -9.46
CA ALA A 27 6.05 5.11 -8.55
C ALA A 27 5.11 3.97 -8.14
N THR A 28 5.69 2.87 -7.68
CA THR A 28 4.97 1.74 -7.10
C THR A 28 5.78 1.15 -5.96
N GLY A 29 5.11 0.50 -5.03
CA GLY A 29 5.77 -0.33 -4.02
C GLY A 29 4.90 -1.52 -3.63
N ARG A 30 5.56 -2.55 -3.12
CA ARG A 30 4.91 -3.76 -2.62
C ARG A 30 5.75 -4.42 -1.54
N GLY A 31 5.11 -5.22 -0.70
CA GLY A 31 5.78 -6.00 0.32
C GLY A 31 4.91 -7.11 0.86
N SER A 32 5.50 -7.92 1.72
CA SER A 32 4.82 -8.99 2.46
C SER A 32 4.93 -8.74 3.96
N LEU A 33 3.88 -9.11 4.68
CA LEU A 33 3.85 -9.16 6.14
C LEU A 33 4.04 -10.59 6.64
N HIS A 34 4.16 -10.73 7.96
CA HIS A 34 4.23 -12.03 8.61
C HIS A 34 2.94 -12.83 8.34
N SER A 35 3.04 -14.16 8.34
CA SER A 35 1.90 -15.06 8.07
C SER A 35 0.77 -14.96 9.11
N LEU A 36 1.04 -14.34 10.26
CA LEU A 36 0.07 -14.10 11.32
C LEU A 36 -0.71 -12.77 11.16
N SER A 37 -0.28 -11.89 10.26
CA SER A 37 -0.99 -10.64 9.96
C SER A 37 -2.29 -10.90 9.21
N HIS A 38 -3.14 -9.89 9.07
CA HIS A 38 -4.38 -9.93 8.30
C HIS A 38 -4.35 -8.96 7.12
N VAL A 39 -5.32 -9.08 6.20
CA VAL A 39 -5.49 -8.17 5.06
C VAL A 39 -5.50 -6.70 5.52
N PHE A 40 -6.22 -6.38 6.59
CA PHE A 40 -6.29 -5.02 7.14
C PHE A 40 -4.93 -4.48 7.59
N ASP A 41 -4.08 -5.33 8.19
CA ASP A 41 -2.71 -4.93 8.53
C ASP A 41 -1.91 -4.60 7.26
N ALA A 42 -2.09 -5.39 6.19
CA ALA A 42 -1.47 -5.15 4.90
C ALA A 42 -1.92 -3.84 4.28
N GLU A 43 -3.21 -3.52 4.35
CA GLU A 43 -3.75 -2.27 3.83
C GLU A 43 -3.24 -1.06 4.61
N ALA A 44 -3.28 -1.11 5.95
CA ALA A 44 -2.79 -0.03 6.81
C ALA A 44 -1.29 0.21 6.61
N ILE A 45 -0.48 -0.87 6.59
CA ILE A 45 0.96 -0.76 6.32
C ILE A 45 1.21 -0.29 4.89
N GLY A 46 0.47 -0.80 3.92
CA GLY A 46 0.58 -0.41 2.51
C GLY A 46 0.28 1.08 2.30
N ALA A 47 -0.77 1.59 2.92
CA ALA A 47 -1.12 3.00 2.95
C ALA A 47 -0.01 3.83 3.61
N CYS A 48 0.46 3.45 4.80
CA CYS A 48 1.55 4.16 5.48
C CYS A 48 2.82 4.24 4.62
N ARG A 49 3.23 3.12 4.00
CA ARG A 49 4.38 3.07 3.08
C ARG A 49 4.17 3.90 1.83
N ALA A 50 2.96 3.92 1.28
CA ALA A 50 2.60 4.76 0.15
C ALA A 50 2.72 6.25 0.50
N LEU A 51 2.23 6.67 1.66
CA LEU A 51 2.33 8.06 2.12
C LEU A 51 3.78 8.48 2.33
N GLN A 52 4.59 7.63 2.97
CA GLN A 52 6.02 7.89 3.18
C GLN A 52 6.75 8.09 1.85
N HIS A 53 6.50 7.21 0.87
CA HIS A 53 7.11 7.30 -0.44
C HIS A 53 6.59 8.53 -1.22
N ALA A 54 5.29 8.82 -1.14
CA ALA A 54 4.70 10.02 -1.73
C ALA A 54 5.31 11.30 -1.14
N ALA A 55 5.49 11.38 0.17
CA ALA A 55 6.09 12.52 0.84
C ALA A 55 7.56 12.75 0.44
N GLN A 56 8.30 11.70 0.09
CA GLN A 56 9.69 11.81 -0.38
C GLN A 56 9.79 12.37 -1.80
N ILE A 57 8.79 12.15 -2.65
CA ILE A 57 8.78 12.58 -4.07
C ILE A 57 7.87 13.79 -4.34
N ALA A 58 7.04 14.16 -3.37
CA ALA A 58 6.20 15.34 -3.40
C ALA A 58 7.02 16.60 -3.18
N ARG A 59 6.64 17.68 -3.87
CA ARG A 59 7.14 19.02 -3.54
C ARG A 59 6.35 19.56 -2.34
N PRO A 60 6.89 20.52 -1.57
CA PRO A 60 6.18 21.08 -0.41
C PRO A 60 4.80 21.67 -0.71
N THR A 61 4.55 22.08 -1.95
CA THR A 61 3.26 22.64 -2.40
C THR A 61 2.33 21.62 -3.03
N ASP A 62 2.78 20.38 -3.24
CA ASP A 62 1.93 19.34 -3.82
C ASP A 62 0.94 18.84 -2.75
N ALA A 63 -0.34 18.80 -3.10
CA ALA A 63 -1.33 18.09 -2.30
C ALA A 63 -1.18 16.57 -2.55
N VAL A 64 -1.16 15.78 -1.47
CA VAL A 64 -1.12 14.32 -1.54
C VAL A 64 -2.51 13.79 -1.21
N TYR A 65 -3.12 13.09 -2.18
CA TYR A 65 -4.37 12.37 -1.99
C TYR A 65 -4.09 10.88 -1.91
N MET A 66 -4.75 10.20 -0.97
CA MET A 66 -4.64 8.76 -0.80
C MET A 66 -6.02 8.13 -1.02
N CYS A 67 -6.06 7.12 -1.88
CA CYS A 67 -7.26 6.32 -2.12
C CYS A 67 -7.05 4.94 -1.52
N ILE A 68 -7.93 4.56 -0.61
CA ILE A 68 -7.96 3.26 0.04
C ILE A 68 -9.34 2.68 -0.25
N ASP A 69 -9.36 1.44 -0.73
CA ASP A 69 -10.56 0.69 -1.11
C ASP A 69 -11.21 -0.05 0.07
N SER A 70 -10.54 -0.06 1.22
CA SER A 70 -11.00 -0.66 2.47
C SER A 70 -11.55 0.37 3.43
N THR A 71 -12.81 0.20 3.84
CA THR A 71 -13.50 1.08 4.79
C THR A 71 -13.08 0.87 6.25
N SER A 72 -12.34 -0.21 6.52
CA SER A 72 -11.82 -0.58 7.84
C SER A 72 -10.49 0.08 8.19
N VAL A 73 -9.90 0.82 7.25
CA VAL A 73 -8.61 1.52 7.37
C VAL A 73 -8.83 3.02 7.48
#